data_AF-X8IP92-F1
#
_entry.id   AF-X8IP92-F1
#
_cell.length_a   1.000
_cell.length_b   1.000
_cell.length_c   1.000
_cell.angle_alpha   90.00
_cell.angle_beta   90.00
_cell.angle_gamma   90.00
#
_symmetry.space_group_name_H-M   'P 1'
#
loop_
_entity.id
_entity.type
_entity.pdbx_description
1 polymer ?
#
loop_
_entity_poly.entity_id
_entity_poly.type
_entity_poly.pdbx_seq_one_letter_code
_entity_poly.pdbx_strand_id
1 'polypeptide(L)'
;MSKGKQRPPQYIRQSKGYQQNLYKKQMKDQNIQLPKSIDIDKLTKINRILGIVWIVLIFVCGFFWTWVASAVLTVAGAAYMGGFFLYMNNYSKKYLSAYKKMGMPKEMYMKQLKKNGTDVKSIERMSKLWDKIKVD
;
A
#
# COMPACT_ATOMS: atom_id res chain seq x y z
N MET A 1 -12.24 9.23 61.03
CA MET A 1 -11.13 9.23 60.05
C MET A 1 -11.64 8.68 58.72
N SER A 2 -11.89 9.54 57.73
CA SER A 2 -12.36 9.14 56.40
C SER A 2 -11.18 8.68 55.54
N LYS A 3 -11.12 7.39 55.20
CA LYS A 3 -10.12 6.83 54.29
C LYS A 3 -10.43 7.33 52.87
N GLY A 4 -9.63 8.28 52.39
CA GLY A 4 -9.77 8.89 51.08
C GLY A 4 -9.73 7.85 49.95
N LYS A 5 -10.69 7.95 49.02
CA LYS A 5 -10.76 7.15 47.80
C LYS A 5 -9.49 7.38 46.97
N GLN A 6 -8.65 6.36 46.84
CA GLN A 6 -7.55 6.34 45.86
C GLN A 6 -8.16 6.45 44.46
N ARG A 7 -7.86 7.54 43.75
CA ARG A 7 -8.24 7.71 42.35
C ARG A 7 -7.39 6.74 41.51
N PRO A 8 -7.96 6.07 40.49
CA PRO A 8 -7.19 5.15 39.65
C PRO A 8 -6.03 5.90 38.98
N PRO A 9 -4.89 5.21 38.74
CA PRO A 9 -3.73 5.84 38.12
C PRO A 9 -4.13 6.49 36.79
N GLN A 10 -3.94 7.81 36.70
CA GLN A 10 -4.09 8.53 35.45
C GLN A 10 -3.01 8.04 34.50
N TYR A 11 -3.40 7.25 33.50
CA TYR A 11 -2.52 6.92 32.38
C TYR A 11 -2.13 8.21 31.68
N ILE A 12 -0.90 8.66 31.91
CA ILE A 12 -0.32 9.81 31.20
C ILE A 12 -0.32 9.45 29.72
N ARG A 13 -1.18 10.13 28.95
CA ARG A 13 -1.28 9.94 27.51
C ARG A 13 0.08 10.33 26.92
N GLN A 14 0.89 9.33 26.57
CA GLN A 14 2.23 9.56 26.01
C GLN A 14 2.14 10.51 24.81
N SER A 15 3.04 11.49 24.77
CA SER A 15 3.08 12.47 23.70
C SER A 15 3.29 11.78 22.35
N LYS A 16 2.70 12.34 21.28
CA LYS A 16 2.80 11.77 19.92
C LYS A 16 4.27 11.53 19.50
N GLY A 17 5.20 12.39 19.91
CA GLY A 17 6.62 12.25 19.62
C GLY A 17 7.29 11.08 20.35
N TYR A 18 6.92 10.82 21.60
CA TYR A 18 7.46 9.68 22.36
C TYR A 18 7.01 8.34 21.75
N GLN A 19 5.74 8.25 21.34
CA GLN A 19 5.21 7.06 20.66
C GLN A 19 5.88 6.83 19.30
N GLN A 20 6.17 7.89 18.54
CA GLN A 20 6.88 7.79 17.27
C GLN A 20 8.33 7.29 17.44
N ASN A 21 9.03 7.72 18.49
CA ASN A 21 10.40 7.29 18.76
C ASN A 21 10.48 5.84 19.25
N LEU A 22 9.53 5.40 20.08
CA LEU A 22 9.40 3.99 20.45
C LEU A 22 9.11 3.11 19.23
N TYR A 23 8.22 3.57 18.35
CA TYR A 23 7.90 2.88 17.11
C TYR A 23 9.11 2.77 16.18
N LYS A 24 9.89 3.85 16.03
CA LYS A 24 11.16 3.84 15.27
C LYS A 24 12.20 2.91 15.89
N LYS A 25 12.29 2.83 17.23
CA LYS A 25 13.16 1.86 17.92
C LYS A 25 12.71 0.43 17.67
N GLN A 26 11.43 0.12 17.83
CA GLN A 26 10.86 -1.21 17.55
C GLN A 26 11.08 -1.65 16.10
N MET A 27 10.95 -0.73 15.14
CA MET A 27 11.26 -1.01 13.73
C MET A 27 12.72 -1.38 13.50
N LYS A 28 13.63 -0.67 14.19
CA LYS A 28 15.08 -0.87 14.09
C LYS A 28 15.49 -2.19 14.76
N ASP A 29 14.88 -2.51 15.90
CA ASP A 29 15.16 -3.74 16.67
C ASP A 29 14.60 -4.99 15.97
N GLN A 30 13.42 -4.88 15.31
CA GLN A 30 12.80 -6.00 14.57
C GLN A 30 13.27 -6.10 13.10
N ASN A 31 14.27 -5.31 12.70
CA ASN A 31 14.80 -5.23 11.33
C ASN A 31 13.69 -5.06 10.27
N ILE A 32 12.62 -4.34 10.61
CA ILE A 32 11.49 -4.15 9.71
C ILE A 32 11.83 -3.00 8.78
N GLN A 33 12.31 -3.34 7.58
CA GLN A 33 12.44 -2.37 6.50
C GLN A 33 11.04 -2.07 5.96
N LEU A 34 10.45 -0.97 6.42
CA LEU A 34 9.32 -0.37 5.72
C LEU A 34 9.77 -0.01 4.30
N PRO A 35 9.07 -0.48 3.26
CA PRO A 35 9.28 0.04 1.92
C PRO A 35 9.18 1.58 1.95
N LYS A 36 10.03 2.28 1.19
CA LYS A 36 10.02 3.75 1.09
C LYS A 36 8.63 4.19 0.62
N SER A 37 7.93 5.05 1.36
CA SER A 37 6.57 5.52 1.02
C SER A 37 6.48 5.94 -0.45
N ILE A 38 5.93 5.06 -1.29
CA ILE A 38 5.64 5.38 -2.67
C ILE A 38 4.38 6.22 -2.66
N ASP A 39 4.45 7.37 -3.32
CA ASP A 39 3.30 8.24 -3.56
C ASP A 39 2.41 7.58 -4.62
N ILE A 40 1.52 6.69 -4.16
CA ILE A 40 0.65 5.87 -5.01
C ILE A 40 -0.25 6.77 -5.88
N ASP A 41 -0.65 7.94 -5.38
CA ASP A 41 -1.47 8.90 -6.13
C ASP A 41 -0.72 9.51 -7.30
N LYS A 42 0.55 9.86 -7.12
CA LYS A 42 1.40 10.30 -8.26
C LYS A 42 1.63 9.17 -9.24
N LEU A 43 1.91 7.97 -8.75
CA LEU A 43 2.26 6.82 -9.59
C LEU A 43 1.06 6.37 -10.44
N THR A 44 -0.14 6.36 -9.86
CA THR A 44 -1.39 6.05 -10.58
C THR A 44 -1.77 7.13 -11.60
N LYS A 45 -1.58 8.43 -11.28
CA LYS A 45 -1.75 9.52 -12.25
C LYS A 45 -0.81 9.39 -13.44
N ILE A 46 0.48 9.12 -13.18
CA ILE A 46 1.48 8.93 -14.24
C ILE A 46 1.12 7.71 -15.10
N ASN A 47 0.80 6.56 -14.50
CA ASN A 47 0.41 5.37 -15.25
C ASN A 47 -0.88 5.58 -16.06
N ARG A 48 -1.83 6.40 -15.58
CA ARG A 48 -3.03 6.75 -16.34
C ARG A 48 -2.69 7.58 -17.58
N ILE A 49 -1.83 8.61 -17.43
CA ILE A 49 -1.38 9.44 -18.55
C ILE A 49 -0.60 8.58 -19.56
N LEU A 50 0.34 7.77 -19.06
CA LEU A 50 1.12 6.85 -19.89
C LEU A 50 0.22 5.90 -20.67
N GLY A 51 -0.81 5.33 -20.02
CA GLY A 51 -1.78 4.46 -20.66
C GLY A 51 -2.58 5.14 -21.77
N ILE A 52 -3.02 6.39 -21.57
CA ILE A 52 -3.73 7.16 -22.61
C ILE A 52 -2.80 7.41 -23.80
N VAL A 53 -1.57 7.88 -23.54
CA VAL A 53 -0.56 8.11 -24.59
C VAL A 53 -0.29 6.81 -25.36
N TRP A 54 -0.18 5.68 -24.66
CA TRP A 54 0.08 4.37 -25.27
C TRP A 54 -1.06 3.92 -26.19
N ILE A 55 -2.32 4.12 -25.79
CA ILE A 55 -3.49 3.80 -26.63
C ILE A 55 -3.51 4.66 -27.89
N VAL A 56 -3.26 5.98 -27.77
CA VAL A 56 -3.17 6.87 -28.93
C VAL A 56 -2.07 6.41 -29.88
N LEU A 57 -0.92 5.98 -29.34
CA LEU A 57 0.21 5.47 -30.13
C LEU A 57 -0.15 4.18 -30.89
N ILE A 58 -0.90 3.26 -30.27
CA ILE A 58 -1.42 2.05 -30.91
C ILE A 58 -2.36 2.39 -32.08
N PHE A 59 -3.24 3.37 -31.90
CA PHE A 59 -4.15 3.83 -32.95
C PHE A 59 -3.42 4.50 -34.11
N VAL A 60 -2.44 5.38 -33.82
CA VAL A 60 -1.64 6.04 -34.87
C VAL A 60 -0.80 5.01 -35.64
N CYS A 61 -0.16 4.06 -34.97
CA CYS A 61 0.61 3.00 -35.62
C CYS A 61 -0.27 2.03 -36.43
N GLY A 62 -1.49 1.76 -35.97
CA GLY A 62 -2.46 0.93 -36.69
C GLY A 62 -2.99 1.59 -37.96
N PHE A 63 -3.13 2.93 -37.96
CA PHE A 63 -3.68 3.67 -39.10
C PHE A 63 -2.62 4.02 -40.16
N PHE A 64 -1.39 4.36 -39.77
CA PHE A 64 -0.38 4.89 -40.70
C PHE A 64 0.71 3.90 -41.14
N TRP A 65 0.96 2.81 -40.40
CA TRP A 65 2.11 1.93 -40.66
C TRP A 65 1.70 0.51 -41.05
N THR A 66 1.51 -0.37 -40.07
CA THR A 66 1.12 -1.77 -40.28
C THR A 66 0.47 -2.29 -39.00
N TRP A 67 -0.59 -3.08 -39.16
CA TRP A 67 -1.25 -3.84 -38.10
C TRP A 67 -0.28 -4.67 -37.23
N VAL A 68 0.85 -5.13 -37.79
CA VAL A 68 1.91 -5.85 -37.06
C VAL A 68 2.60 -4.96 -36.01
N ALA A 69 2.92 -3.70 -36.34
CA ALA A 69 3.51 -2.76 -35.38
C ALA A 69 2.55 -2.46 -34.22
N SER A 70 1.25 -2.33 -34.53
CA SER A 70 0.20 -2.15 -33.53
C SER A 70 0.07 -3.38 -32.61
N ALA A 71 0.15 -4.59 -33.16
CA ALA A 71 0.13 -5.83 -32.38
C ALA A 71 1.33 -5.94 -31.42
N VAL A 72 2.55 -5.63 -31.88
CA VAL A 72 3.76 -5.66 -31.02
C VAL A 72 3.65 -4.63 -29.88
N LEU A 73 3.18 -3.41 -30.17
CA LEU A 73 2.95 -2.37 -29.14
C LEU A 73 1.90 -2.80 -28.10
N THR A 74 0.88 -3.54 -28.54
CA THR A 74 -0.18 -4.06 -27.66
C THR A 74 0.38 -5.15 -26.74
N VAL A 75 1.16 -6.10 -27.27
CA VAL A 75 1.82 -7.15 -26.48
C VAL A 75 2.82 -6.55 -25.51
N ALA A 76 3.62 -5.57 -25.93
CA ALA A 76 4.57 -4.87 -25.07
C ALA A 76 3.85 -4.11 -23.92
N GLY A 77 2.74 -3.44 -24.23
CA GLY A 77 1.90 -2.77 -23.22
C GLY A 77 1.29 -3.74 -22.21
N ALA A 78 0.83 -4.91 -22.67
CA ALA A 78 0.31 -5.96 -21.81
C ALA A 78 1.39 -6.55 -20.89
N ALA A 79 2.60 -6.78 -21.41
CA ALA A 79 3.73 -7.25 -20.62
C ALA A 79 4.13 -6.23 -19.53
N TYR A 80 4.18 -4.93 -19.87
CA TYR A 80 4.45 -3.86 -18.91
C TYR A 80 3.38 -3.81 -17.80
N MET A 81 2.09 -3.85 -18.16
CA MET A 81 1.00 -3.85 -17.18
C MET A 81 1.05 -5.08 -16.28
N GLY A 82 1.31 -6.26 -16.84
CA GLY A 82 1.47 -7.50 -16.08
C GLY A 82 2.63 -7.42 -15.07
N GLY A 83 3.79 -6.94 -15.51
CA GLY A 83 4.96 -6.72 -14.64
C GLY A 83 4.68 -5.69 -13.54
N PHE A 84 4.02 -4.59 -13.89
CA PHE A 84 3.64 -3.54 -12.94
C PHE A 84 2.67 -4.06 -11.87
N PHE A 85 1.66 -4.86 -12.25
CA PHE A 85 0.74 -5.49 -11.30
C PHE A 85 1.46 -6.43 -10.34
N LEU A 86 2.41 -7.24 -10.83
CA LEU A 86 3.22 -8.12 -9.99
C LEU A 86 4.10 -7.33 -9.02
N TYR A 87 4.73 -6.25 -9.50
CA TYR A 87 5.52 -5.34 -8.67
C TYR A 87 4.67 -4.74 -7.54
N MET A 88 3.51 -4.16 -7.86
CA MET A 88 2.60 -3.57 -6.87
C MET A 88 2.07 -4.60 -5.88
N ASN A 89 1.81 -5.84 -6.32
CA ASN A 89 1.36 -6.91 -5.44
C ASN A 89 2.46 -7.32 -4.45
N ASN A 90 3.69 -7.52 -4.92
CA ASN A 90 4.83 -7.84 -4.07
C ASN A 90 5.14 -6.69 -3.09
N TYR A 91 5.04 -5.45 -3.57
CA TYR A 91 5.21 -4.26 -2.75
C TYR A 91 4.15 -4.16 -1.65
N SER A 92 2.88 -4.40 -1.98
CA SER A 92 1.78 -4.46 -1.01
C SER A 92 1.99 -5.58 0.01
N LYS A 93 2.45 -6.76 -0.42
CA LYS A 93 2.80 -7.86 0.49
C LYS A 93 3.90 -7.49 1.46
N LYS A 94 4.98 -6.84 0.98
CA LYS A 94 6.06 -6.35 1.85
C LYS A 94 5.54 -5.36 2.89
N TYR A 95 4.72 -4.39 2.49
CA TYR A 95 4.10 -3.46 3.44
C TYR A 95 3.21 -4.15 4.47
N LEU A 96 2.29 -5.00 4.02
CA LEU A 96 1.39 -5.74 4.91
C LEU A 96 2.16 -6.64 5.87
N SER A 97 3.21 -7.32 5.40
CA SER A 97 4.08 -8.13 6.25
C SER A 97 4.80 -7.29 7.30
N ALA A 98 5.26 -6.09 6.95
CA ALA A 98 5.86 -5.15 7.89
C ALA A 98 4.85 -4.70 8.95
N TYR A 99 3.61 -4.34 8.54
CA TYR A 99 2.55 -3.96 9.48
C TYR A 99 2.15 -5.12 10.41
N LYS A 100 2.12 -6.36 9.90
CA LYS A 100 1.89 -7.56 10.71
C LYS A 100 3.02 -7.82 11.71
N LYS A 101 4.29 -7.68 11.32
CA LYS A 101 5.45 -7.82 12.22
C LYS A 101 5.42 -6.78 13.36
N MET A 102 4.87 -5.60 13.11
CA MET A 102 4.64 -4.57 14.13
C MET A 102 3.45 -4.85 15.06
N GLY A 103 2.75 -5.99 14.89
CA GLY A 103 1.60 -6.36 15.72
C GLY A 103 0.32 -5.58 15.41
N MET A 104 0.21 -4.92 14.24
CA MET A 104 -1.02 -4.21 13.87
C MET A 104 -2.15 -5.21 13.59
N PRO A 105 -3.31 -5.12 14.26
CA PRO A 105 -4.44 -5.99 13.98
C PRO A 105 -5.13 -5.60 12.66
N LYS A 106 -5.61 -6.61 11.93
CA LYS A 106 -6.28 -6.47 10.62
C LYS A 106 -7.36 -5.39 10.65
N GLU A 107 -8.23 -5.42 11.67
CA GLU A 107 -9.33 -4.49 11.79
C GLU A 107 -8.87 -3.03 11.91
N MET A 108 -7.76 -2.78 12.61
CA MET A 108 -7.24 -1.41 12.78
C MET A 108 -6.70 -0.88 11.46
N TYR A 109 -5.99 -1.71 10.70
CA TYR A 109 -5.51 -1.36 9.36
C TYR A 109 -6.68 -1.10 8.39
N MET A 110 -7.69 -1.98 8.36
CA MET A 110 -8.86 -1.78 7.49
C MET A 110 -9.68 -0.54 7.89
N LYS A 111 -9.80 -0.24 9.19
CA LYS A 111 -10.44 1.00 9.68
C LYS A 111 -9.67 2.24 9.24
N GLN A 112 -8.34 2.21 9.24
CA GLN A 112 -7.52 3.31 8.73
C GLN A 112 -7.70 3.52 7.22
N LEU A 113 -7.72 2.44 6.43
CA LEU A 113 -7.99 2.53 4.98
C LEU A 113 -9.37 3.13 4.71
N LYS A 114 -10.40 2.68 5.43
CA LYS A 114 -11.76 3.23 5.34
C LYS A 114 -11.80 4.72 5.71
N LYS A 115 -11.06 5.13 6.75
CA LYS A 115 -10.97 6.53 7.17
C LYS A 115 -10.25 7.41 6.15
N ASN A 116 -9.28 6.86 5.43
CA ASN A 116 -8.55 7.55 4.37
C ASN A 116 -9.31 7.63 3.04
N GLY A 117 -10.60 7.24 3.01
CA GLY A 117 -11.43 7.29 1.79
C GLY A 117 -11.06 6.23 0.75
N THR A 118 -10.39 5.15 1.15
CA THR A 118 -10.05 4.04 0.25
C THR A 118 -11.31 3.27 -0.15
N ASP A 119 -11.45 2.94 -1.44
CA ASP A 119 -12.65 2.28 -1.99
C ASP A 119 -12.88 0.88 -1.40
N VAL A 120 -14.15 0.48 -1.23
CA VAL A 120 -14.57 -0.77 -0.57
C VAL A 120 -13.95 -1.99 -1.27
N LYS A 121 -13.91 -2.01 -2.61
CA LYS A 121 -13.29 -3.09 -3.39
C LYS A 121 -11.78 -3.21 -3.16
N SER A 122 -11.12 -2.08 -2.89
CA SER A 122 -9.68 -2.08 -2.59
C SER A 122 -9.39 -2.50 -1.15
N ILE A 123 -10.26 -2.13 -0.19
CA ILE A 123 -10.21 -2.63 1.18
C ILE A 123 -10.41 -4.15 1.21
N GLU A 124 -11.36 -4.68 0.46
CA GLU A 124 -11.60 -6.13 0.40
C GLU A 124 -10.42 -6.89 -0.19
N ARG A 125 -9.82 -6.37 -1.26
CA ARG A 125 -8.57 -6.92 -1.82
C ARG A 125 -7.43 -6.90 -0.81
N MET A 126 -7.29 -5.80 -0.07
CA MET A 126 -6.27 -5.67 0.96
C MET A 126 -6.52 -6.62 2.15
N SER A 127 -7.78 -6.84 2.50
CA SER A 127 -8.22 -7.82 3.50
C SER A 127 -7.87 -9.25 3.10
N LYS A 128 -8.14 -9.64 1.84
CA LYS A 128 -7.74 -10.94 1.30
C LYS A 128 -6.23 -11.11 1.23
N LEU A 129 -5.49 -10.07 0.86
CA LEU A 129 -4.02 -10.08 0.86
C LEU A 129 -3.47 -10.21 2.29
N TRP A 130 -4.06 -9.51 3.24
CA TRP A 130 -3.71 -9.63 4.66
C TRP A 130 -3.84 -11.08 5.13
N ASP A 131 -4.93 -11.76 4.83
CA ASP A 131 -5.13 -13.16 5.27
C ASP A 131 -4.14 -14.14 4.61
N LYS A 132 -3.74 -13.88 3.36
CA LYS A 132 -2.80 -14.73 2.62
C LYS A 132 -1.35 -14.61 3.08
N ILE A 133 -0.96 -13.49 3.67
CA ILE A 133 0.43 -13.25 4.09
C ILE A 133 0.66 -13.97 5.42
N LYS A 134 1.42 -15.07 5.38
CA LYS A 134 2.00 -15.64 6.58
C LYS A 134 3.21 -14.80 6.97
N VAL A 135 3.28 -14.43 8.24
CA VAL A 135 4.47 -13.81 8.82
C VAL A 135 5.11 -14.91 9.65
N ASP A 136 6.25 -15.39 9.17
CA ASP A 136 7.17 -16.20 9.97
C ASP A 136 7.93 -15.29 10.95
#